data_AF-A0A9W6TAR8-F1
#
_entry.id   AF-A0A9W6TAR8-F1
#
_cell.length_a   1.000
_cell.length_b   1.000
_cell.length_c   1.000
_cell.angle_alpha   90.00
_cell.angle_beta   90.00
_cell.angle_gamma   90.00
#
_symmetry.space_group_name_H-M   'P 1'
#
loop_
_entity.id
_entity.type
_entity.pdbx_description
1 polymer ?
#
loop_
_entity_poly.entity_id
_entity_poly.type
_entity_poly.pdbx_seq_one_letter_code
_entity_poly.pdbx_strand_id
1 'polypeptide(L)'
;MDVKSVSVCLVGELVIHANNDHSEVKAKTDLVKKDFPGISAGATTIDQAYSLDLVGPSERYAVLPPMTSGLVTTRHYVEVRCKFLWGPNVHIEIPVKIMAIPEVAVAALSNLLADVKTKAL
;
A
#
# COMPACT_ATOMS: atom_id res chain seq x y z
N MET A 1 9.81 -14.83 -20.44
CA MET A 1 9.75 -13.41 -20.85
C MET A 1 10.42 -12.59 -19.77
N ASP A 2 11.25 -11.62 -20.13
CA ASP A 2 11.96 -10.76 -19.18
C ASP A 2 11.00 -9.71 -18.60
N VAL A 3 10.99 -9.59 -17.28
CA VAL A 3 10.36 -8.47 -16.58
C VAL A 3 11.39 -7.36 -16.50
N LYS A 4 11.10 -6.19 -17.08
CA LYS A 4 11.97 -5.01 -17.04
C LYS A 4 11.99 -4.37 -15.66
N SER A 5 10.83 -4.29 -15.02
CA SER A 5 10.68 -3.69 -13.69
C SER A 5 9.38 -4.14 -13.04
N VAL A 6 9.39 -4.26 -11.72
CA VAL A 6 8.19 -4.48 -10.91
C VAL A 6 7.97 -3.26 -10.03
N SER A 7 6.77 -2.70 -10.03
CA SER A 7 6.40 -1.62 -9.11
C SER A 7 5.28 -2.12 -8.20
N VAL A 8 5.46 -1.98 -6.89
CA VAL A 8 4.41 -2.27 -5.91
C VAL A 8 3.93 -0.94 -5.32
N CYS A 9 2.63 -0.72 -5.35
CA CYS A 9 2.01 0.49 -4.85
C CYS A 9 0.85 0.17 -3.93
N LEU A 10 0.77 0.82 -2.77
CA LEU A 10 -0.45 0.88 -1.99
C LEU A 10 -1.27 2.06 -2.49
N VAL A 11 -2.50 1.77 -2.92
CA VAL A 11 -3.44 2.74 -3.46
C VAL A 11 -4.58 2.94 -2.48
N GLY A 12 -4.90 4.20 -2.19
CA GLY A 12 -6.15 4.63 -1.58
C GLY A 12 -7.12 5.13 -2.65
N GLU A 13 -8.31 4.55 -2.69
CA GLU A 13 -9.43 5.00 -3.53
C GLU A 13 -10.47 5.66 -2.63
N LEU A 14 -10.87 6.87 -3.00
CA LEU A 14 -11.92 7.65 -2.36
C LEU A 14 -13.07 7.80 -3.37
N VAL A 15 -14.23 7.25 -3.03
CA VAL A 15 -15.46 7.39 -3.80
C VAL A 15 -16.42 8.24 -2.99
N ILE A 16 -16.80 9.39 -3.54
CA ILE A 16 -17.82 10.27 -2.97
C ILE A 16 -19.14 9.99 -3.70
N HIS A 17 -20.11 9.49 -2.95
CA HIS A 17 -21.46 9.23 -3.42
C HIS A 17 -22.25 10.54 -3.34
N ALA A 18 -22.50 11.17 -4.49
CA ALA A 18 -23.34 12.36 -4.55
C ALA A 18 -24.81 11.95 -4.38
N ASN A 19 -25.55 12.67 -3.53
CA ASN A 19 -26.95 12.34 -3.20
C ASN A 19 -27.97 12.60 -4.34
N ASN A 20 -27.56 13.18 -5.47
CA ASN A 20 -28.44 13.54 -6.59
C ASN A 20 -27.68 13.37 -7.90
N ASP A 21 -28.28 12.71 -8.91
CA ASP A 21 -28.08 12.70 -10.39
C ASP A 21 -26.69 12.98 -11.01
N HIS A 22 -25.65 13.13 -10.21
CA HIS A 22 -24.28 13.43 -10.57
C HIS A 22 -23.44 12.17 -10.42
N SER A 23 -22.57 11.93 -11.40
CA SER A 23 -21.64 10.82 -11.41
C SER A 23 -20.77 10.80 -10.15
N GLU A 24 -20.57 9.61 -9.58
CA GLU A 24 -19.66 9.37 -8.46
C GLU A 24 -18.29 10.05 -8.69
N VAL A 25 -17.80 10.81 -7.70
CA VAL A 25 -16.46 11.37 -7.76
C VAL A 25 -15.48 10.33 -7.23
N LYS A 26 -14.60 9.83 -8.11
CA LYS A 26 -13.56 8.86 -7.78
C LYS A 26 -12.21 9.56 -7.77
N ALA A 27 -11.54 9.54 -6.63
CA ALA A 27 -10.17 9.99 -6.48
C ALA A 27 -9.29 8.79 -6.12
N LYS A 28 -8.18 8.63 -6.86
CA LYS A 28 -7.16 7.62 -6.60
C LYS A 28 -5.90 8.32 -6.11
N THR A 29 -5.31 7.83 -5.02
CA THR A 29 -4.07 8.35 -4.46
C THR A 29 -3.11 7.20 -4.21
N ASP A 30 -1.90 7.32 -4.76
CA ASP A 30 -0.81 6.39 -4.50
C ASP A 30 -0.21 6.77 -3.13
N LEU A 31 -0.50 5.97 -2.10
CA LEU A 31 -0.09 6.24 -0.71
C LEU A 31 1.37 5.89 -0.48
N VAL A 32 1.80 4.75 -1.02
CA VAL A 32 3.18 4.29 -0.96
C VAL A 32 3.51 3.62 -2.28
N LYS A 33 4.69 3.89 -2.82
CA LYS A 33 5.17 3.24 -4.04
C LYS A 33 6.63 2.85 -3.88
N LYS A 34 6.96 1.63 -4.30
CA LYS A 34 8.33 1.14 -4.35
C LYS A 34 8.56 0.40 -5.66
N ASP A 35 9.68 0.72 -6.29
CA ASP A 35 10.11 0.10 -7.53
C ASP A 35 11.20 -0.94 -7.23
N PHE A 36 11.11 -2.07 -7.91
CA PHE A 36 11.98 -3.23 -7.75
C PHE A 36 12.62 -3.58 -9.10
N PRO A 37 13.85 -4.14 -9.06
CA PRO A 37 14.54 -4.55 -10.27
C PRO A 37 13.74 -5.61 -11.03
N GLY A 38 13.93 -5.62 -12.35
CA GLY A 38 13.37 -6.63 -13.23
C GLY A 38 13.92 -8.03 -12.97
N ILE A 39 13.26 -9.03 -13.56
CA ILE A 39 13.61 -10.45 -13.45
C ILE A 39 13.82 -11.00 -14.86
N SER A 40 14.97 -11.63 -15.09
CA SER A 40 15.26 -12.31 -16.35
C SER A 40 14.49 -13.62 -16.49
N ALA A 41 14.20 -14.00 -17.73
CA ALA A 41 13.53 -15.23 -18.08
C ALA A 41 14.34 -16.43 -17.60
N GLY A 42 13.67 -17.38 -16.92
CA GLY A 42 14.31 -18.57 -16.37
C GLY A 42 14.92 -18.40 -14.98
N ALA A 43 14.84 -17.20 -14.37
CA ALA A 43 15.21 -17.03 -12.97
C ALA A 43 14.25 -17.81 -12.05
N THR A 44 14.80 -18.61 -11.15
CA THR A 44 14.07 -19.45 -10.18
C THR A 44 13.78 -18.74 -8.86
N THR A 45 14.37 -17.56 -8.63
CA THR A 45 14.19 -16.73 -7.42
C THR A 45 12.93 -15.88 -7.51
N ILE A 46 11.76 -16.51 -7.43
CA ILE A 46 10.45 -15.83 -7.44
C ILE A 46 9.95 -15.54 -6.02
N ASP A 47 10.52 -16.16 -4.98
CA ASP A 47 10.15 -15.95 -3.57
C ASP A 47 10.75 -14.66 -2.96
N GLN A 48 10.70 -13.54 -3.68
CA GLN A 48 11.10 -12.25 -3.13
C GLN A 48 9.95 -11.65 -2.30
N ALA A 49 10.16 -11.57 -0.99
CA ALA A 49 9.28 -10.82 -0.11
C ALA A 49 9.48 -9.30 -0.32
N TYR A 50 8.54 -8.66 -1.03
CA TYR A 50 8.56 -7.22 -1.23
C TYR A 50 7.97 -6.51 -0.02
N SER A 51 8.83 -5.86 0.77
CA SER A 51 8.41 -5.06 1.92
C SER A 51 8.08 -3.63 1.49
N LEU A 52 6.87 -3.18 1.86
CA LEU A 52 6.35 -1.85 1.60
C LEU A 52 6.19 -1.11 2.93
N ASP A 53 6.95 -0.04 3.11
CA ASP A 53 6.90 0.75 4.35
C ASP A 53 5.69 1.68 4.32
N LEU A 54 4.70 1.39 5.16
CA LEU A 54 3.42 2.13 5.25
C LEU A 54 3.58 3.55 5.83
N VAL A 55 4.78 3.91 6.28
CA VAL A 55 5.13 5.22 6.83
C VAL A 55 6.09 5.89 5.86
N GLY A 56 5.57 6.77 5.01
CA GLY A 56 6.40 7.59 4.12
C GLY A 56 7.16 8.69 4.90
N PRO A 57 8.33 9.13 4.41
CA PRO A 57 9.10 10.21 5.03
C PRO A 57 8.44 11.60 4.97
N SER A 58 7.31 11.76 4.25
CA SER A 58 6.52 12.98 4.31
C SER A 58 5.35 12.80 5.27
N GLU A 59 5.39 13.51 6.39
CA GLU A 59 4.37 13.63 7.45
C GLU A 59 2.97 14.08 6.97
N ARG A 60 2.71 14.17 5.66
CA ARG A 60 1.50 14.81 5.12
C ARG A 60 0.29 13.89 4.99
N TYR A 61 0.47 12.58 4.94
CA TYR A 61 -0.65 11.64 4.82
C TYR A 61 -0.36 10.37 5.62
N ALA A 62 -0.77 10.35 6.89
CA ALA A 62 -0.89 9.08 7.61
C ALA A 62 -1.89 8.21 6.84
N VAL A 63 -1.53 6.96 6.55
CA VAL A 63 -2.44 6.01 5.92
C VAL A 63 -3.60 5.75 6.89
N LEU A 64 -4.75 6.36 6.61
CA LEU A 64 -5.92 6.23 7.46
C LEU A 64 -6.64 4.90 7.18
N PRO A 65 -7.25 4.28 8.21
CA PRO A 65 -8.07 3.10 7.99
C PRO A 65 -9.24 3.43 7.03
N PRO A 66 -9.68 2.46 6.21
CA PRO A 66 -10.80 2.67 5.31
C PRO A 66 -12.07 2.97 6.12
N MET A 67 -12.66 4.12 5.86
CA MET A 67 -13.96 4.57 6.33
C MET A 67 -15.02 4.35 5.25
N THR A 68 -16.19 3.88 5.68
CA THR A 68 -17.39 3.82 4.85
C THR A 68 -18.49 4.57 5.59
N SER A 69 -19.01 5.62 4.96
CA SER A 69 -20.19 6.38 5.38
C SER A 69 -21.18 6.46 4.21
N GLY A 70 -22.42 6.89 4.46
CA GLY A 70 -23.43 7.02 3.41
C GLY A 70 -23.05 7.95 2.25
N LEU A 71 -22.06 8.84 2.45
CA LEU A 71 -21.60 9.80 1.45
C LEU A 71 -20.20 9.48 0.90
N VAL A 72 -19.41 8.67 1.62
CA VAL A 72 -17.99 8.47 1.31
C VAL A 72 -17.59 7.02 1.54
N THR A 73 -17.05 6.38 0.51
CA THR A 73 -16.42 5.07 0.61
C THR A 73 -14.93 5.21 0.34
N THR A 74 -14.10 4.75 1.26
CA THR A 74 -12.66 4.61 1.04
C THR A 74 -12.26 3.15 0.98
N ARG A 75 -11.43 2.81 0.01
CA ARG A 75 -10.93 1.45 -0.21
C ARG A 75 -9.42 1.50 -0.38
N HIS A 76 -8.74 0.49 0.14
CA HIS A 76 -7.31 0.30 -0.06
C HIS A 76 -7.06 -0.97 -0.86
N TYR A 77 -6.08 -0.91 -1.75
CA TYR A 77 -5.61 -2.09 -2.47
C TYR A 77 -4.13 -1.94 -2.81
N VAL A 78 -3.45 -3.07 -2.90
CA VAL A 78 -2.07 -3.14 -3.38
C VAL A 78 -2.12 -3.41 -4.88
N GLU A 79 -1.47 -2.54 -5.65
CA GLU A 79 -1.29 -2.71 -7.07
C GLU A 79 0.15 -3.16 -7.37
N VAL A 80 0.30 -4.33 -7.99
CA VAL A 80 1.57 -4.82 -8.51
C VAL A 80 1.58 -4.62 -10.02
N ARG A 81 2.47 -3.75 -10.49
CA ARG A 81 2.65 -3.44 -11.91
C ARG A 81 3.93 -4.10 -12.42
N CYS A 82 3.79 -5.05 -13.32
CA CYS A 82 4.90 -5.72 -13.97
C CYS A 82 5.04 -5.19 -15.40
N LYS A 83 6.18 -4.56 -15.69
CA LYS A 83 6.53 -4.14 -17.06
C LYS A 83 7.34 -5.23 -17.73
N PHE A 84 6.83 -5.80 -18.80
CA PHE A 84 7.54 -6.81 -19.58
C PHE A 84 8.33 -6.16 -20.70
N LEU A 85 9.49 -6.73 -21.00
CA LEU A 85 10.24 -6.35 -22.19
C LEU A 85 9.50 -6.89 -23.42
N TRP A 86 9.03 -5.99 -24.28
CA TRP A 86 8.39 -6.29 -25.57
C TRP A 86 7.09 -7.10 -25.44
N GLY A 87 6.33 -6.85 -24.37
CA GLY A 87 5.04 -7.47 -24.12
C GLY A 87 4.05 -6.53 -23.42
N PRO A 88 2.80 -6.97 -23.21
CA PRO A 88 1.81 -6.19 -22.46
C PRO A 88 2.25 -6.03 -21.01
N ASN A 89 1.95 -4.87 -20.43
CA ASN A 89 2.12 -4.65 -18.99
C ASN A 89 1.01 -5.40 -18.25
N VAL A 90 1.37 -6.06 -17.15
CA VAL A 90 0.42 -6.75 -16.28
C VAL A 90 0.24 -5.95 -15.02
N HIS A 91 -1.02 -5.78 -14.63
CA HIS A 91 -1.43 -5.07 -13.43
C HIS A 91 -2.27 -6.01 -12.60
N ILE A 92 -1.86 -6.22 -11.35
CA ILE A 92 -2.57 -7.08 -10.40
C ILE A 92 -3.03 -6.20 -9.25
N GLU A 93 -4.33 -6.18 -9.01
CA GLU A 93 -4.93 -5.48 -7.89
C GLU A 93 -5.31 -6.49 -6.79
N ILE A 94 -4.76 -6.29 -5.59
CA ILE A 94 -4.98 -7.14 -4.43
C ILE A 94 -5.68 -6.29 -3.37
N PRO A 95 -6.95 -6.58 -3.01
CA PRO A 95 -7.67 -5.81 -2.00
C PRO A 95 -7.00 -6.01 -0.63
N VAL A 96 -6.80 -4.92 0.11
CA VAL A 96 -6.24 -4.97 1.46
C VAL A 96 -7.10 -4.18 2.44
N LYS A 97 -7.15 -4.64 3.69
CA LYS A 97 -7.83 -3.94 4.78
C LYS A 97 -6.79 -3.53 5.81
N ILE A 98 -6.56 -2.23 5.94
CA ILE A 98 -5.68 -1.65 6.94
C ILE A 98 -6.50 -1.47 8.22
N MET A 99 -6.05 -2.08 9.31
CA MET A 99 -6.69 -1.96 10.61
C MET A 99 -5.90 -0.98 11.47
N ALA A 100 -6.59 -0.13 12.22
CA ALA A 100 -5.94 0.64 13.27
C ALA A 100 -5.39 -0.31 14.34
N ILE A 101 -4.21 0.01 14.88
CA ILE A 101 -3.64 -0.75 15.98
C ILE A 101 -4.58 -0.56 17.20
N PRO A 102 -5.08 -1.64 17.82
CA PRO A 102 -5.86 -1.51 19.04
C PRO A 102 -5.00 -0.87 20.14
N GLU A 103 -5.57 0.06 20.94
CA GLU A 103 -4.84 0.86 21.94
C GLU A 103 -3.94 0.03 22.87
N VAL A 104 -4.34 -1.20 23.18
CA VAL A 104 -3.57 -2.14 24.01
C VAL A 104 -2.21 -2.51 23.39
N ALA A 105 -2.13 -2.62 22.06
CA ALA A 105 -0.90 -2.93 21.35
C ALA A 105 0.01 -1.69 21.17
N VAL A 106 -0.56 -0.48 21.17
CA VAL A 106 0.22 0.78 21.16
C VAL A 106 1.00 0.95 22.46
N ALA A 107 0.39 0.61 23.60
CA ALA A 107 1.06 0.61 24.90
C ALA A 107 2.21 -0.42 24.95
N ALA A 108 1.99 -1.61 24.41
CA ALA A 108 3.02 -2.66 24.34
C ALA A 108 4.21 -2.28 23.43
N LEU A 109 3.94 -1.68 22.26
CA LEU A 109 5.00 -1.23 21.33
C LEU A 109 5.81 -0.07 21.93
N SER A 110 5.13 0.86 22.63
CA SER A 110 5.77 1.97 23.34
C SER A 110 6.70 1.48 24.45
N ASN A 111 6.27 0.46 25.21
CA ASN A 111 7.10 -0.16 26.24
C ASN A 111 8.32 -0.88 25.65
N LEU A 112 8.16 -1.54 24.50
CA LEU A 112 9.24 -2.26 23.82
C LEU A 112 10.29 -1.30 23.24
N LEU A 113 9.86 -0.16 22.69
CA LEU A 113 10.74 0.92 22.24
C LEU A 113 11.46 1.63 23.40
N ALA A 114 10.81 1.76 24.56
CA ALA A 114 11.43 2.31 25.76
C ALA A 114 12.51 1.37 26.34
N ASP A 115 12.26 0.06 26.36
CA ASP A 115 13.21 -0.96 26.86
C ASP A 115 14.47 -1.06 25.99
N VAL A 116 14.32 -1.00 24.65
CA VAL A 116 15.47 -0.97 23.72
C VAL A 116 16.35 0.26 23.95
N LYS A 117 15.78 1.41 24.30
CA LYS A 117 16.53 2.63 24.62
C LYS A 117 17.31 2.52 25.94
N THR A 118 16.86 1.68 26.88
CA THR A 118 17.51 1.54 28.19
C THR A 118 18.65 0.53 28.20
N LYS A 119 18.71 -0.36 27.20
CA LYS A 119 19.72 -1.42 27.07
C LYS A 119 20.97 -1.04 26.26
N ALA A 120 20.99 0.18 25.72
CA ALA A 120 22.07 0.72 24.86
C ALA A 120 22.97 1.75 25.59
N LEU A 121 22.93 1.80 26.93
CA LEU A 121 23.74 2.66 27.79
C LEU A 121 24.68 1.83 28.66
#